data_AF-A0A373G4L7-F1
#
_entry.id   AF-A0A373G4L7-F1
#
_cell.length_a   1.000
_cell.length_b   1.000
_cell.length_c   1.000
_cell.angle_alpha   90.00
_cell.angle_beta   90.00
_cell.angle_gamma   90.00
#
_symmetry.space_group_name_H-M   'P 1'
#
loop_
_entity.id
_entity.type
_entity.pdbx_description
1 polymer ?
#
loop_
_entity_poly.entity_id
_entity_poly.type
_entity_poly.pdbx_seq_one_letter_code
_entity_poly.pdbx_strand_id
1 'polypeptide(L)'
;MSFILIAGYVFAMIKKMEEIPYSISDTYYALTHKFWFGLCMIGSGALLLPAAFEASTENSQFLVFLSVVGMIVLGVSPNFKGSQKTAHCIGAAMSLIFSQIWVGCNSWYWLLLWAGFIAYMAISMSEHWTGNFISDFIKRKPMFWIEVISLLTVYLTCLV
;
A
#
# COMPACT_ATOMS: atom_id res chain seq x y z
N MET A 1 -8.85 11.12 8.95
CA MET A 1 -8.99 11.70 7.59
C MET A 1 -8.23 10.90 6.53
N SER A 2 -6.94 10.60 6.73
CA SER A 2 -6.12 9.84 5.76
C SER A 2 -6.72 8.48 5.36
N PHE A 3 -7.13 7.65 6.34
CA PHE A 3 -7.79 6.37 6.07
C PHE A 3 -9.03 6.51 5.17
N ILE A 4 -9.89 7.47 5.47
CA ILE A 4 -11.12 7.72 4.70
C ILE A 4 -10.77 8.10 3.25
N LEU A 5 -9.75 8.93 3.05
CA LEU A 5 -9.29 9.34 1.72
C LEU A 5 -8.81 8.13 0.90
N ILE A 6 -7.89 7.31 1.45
CA ILE A 6 -7.33 6.18 0.69
C ILE A 6 -8.35 5.05 0.52
N ALA A 7 -9.13 4.73 1.56
CA ALA A 7 -10.13 3.67 1.49
C ALA A 7 -11.28 4.05 0.54
N GLY A 8 -11.74 5.31 0.59
CA GLY A 8 -12.72 5.84 -0.34
C GLY A 8 -12.23 5.82 -1.78
N TYR A 9 -10.96 6.22 -2.01
CA TYR A 9 -10.31 6.14 -3.33
C TYR A 9 -10.26 4.69 -3.85
N VAL A 10 -9.72 3.76 -3.07
CA VAL A 10 -9.59 2.35 -3.46
C VAL A 10 -10.96 1.73 -3.73
N PHE A 11 -11.94 2.00 -2.87
CA PHE A 11 -13.32 1.53 -3.07
C PHE A 11 -13.93 2.07 -4.37
N ALA A 12 -13.80 3.37 -4.63
CA ALA A 12 -14.28 3.98 -5.87
C ALA A 12 -13.62 3.36 -7.11
N MET A 13 -12.32 3.05 -7.04
CA MET A 13 -11.59 2.42 -8.14
C MET A 13 -12.00 0.96 -8.37
N ILE A 14 -12.22 0.17 -7.31
CA ILE A 14 -12.75 -1.19 -7.43
C ILE A 14 -14.13 -1.17 -8.09
N LYS A 15 -15.00 -0.23 -7.67
CA LYS A 15 -16.32 -0.06 -8.27
C LYS A 15 -16.25 0.33 -9.74
N LYS A 16 -15.34 1.24 -10.09
CA LYS A 16 -15.14 1.68 -11.48
C LYS A 16 -14.60 0.57 -12.39
N MET A 17 -13.70 -0.26 -11.89
CA MET A 17 -13.05 -1.31 -12.67
C MET A 17 -13.87 -2.61 -12.71
N GLU A 18 -14.91 -2.73 -11.88
CA GLU A 18 -15.70 -3.96 -11.67
C GLU A 18 -14.86 -5.17 -11.22
N GLU A 19 -13.61 -4.93 -10.82
CA GLU A 19 -12.69 -5.92 -10.29
C GLU A 19 -11.68 -5.28 -9.34
N ILE A 20 -11.03 -6.12 -8.53
CA ILE A 20 -9.87 -5.72 -7.73
C ILE A 20 -8.71 -5.41 -8.70
N PRO A 21 -8.01 -4.26 -8.62
CA PRO A 21 -6.88 -3.98 -9.49
C PRO A 21 -5.66 -4.86 -9.15
N TYR A 22 -4.67 -4.94 -10.04
CA TYR A 22 -3.43 -5.68 -9.73
C TYR A 22 -2.68 -5.09 -8.53
N SER A 23 -2.69 -3.76 -8.42
CA SER A 23 -2.22 -2.97 -7.29
C SER A 23 -3.01 -1.66 -7.18
N ILE A 24 -2.99 -0.99 -6.04
CA ILE A 24 -3.50 0.37 -5.86
C ILE A 24 -2.83 1.29 -6.88
N SER A 25 -1.52 1.17 -7.11
CA SER A 25 -0.85 1.94 -8.17
C SER A 25 -1.39 1.69 -9.56
N ASP A 26 -1.83 0.46 -9.88
CA ASP A 26 -2.36 0.12 -11.21
C ASP A 26 -3.66 0.88 -11.55
N THR A 27 -4.39 1.34 -10.53
CA THR A 27 -5.60 2.17 -10.69
C THR A 27 -5.33 3.47 -11.45
N TYR A 28 -4.08 3.97 -11.45
CA TYR A 28 -3.65 5.11 -12.24
C TYR A 28 -4.02 4.98 -13.73
N TYR A 29 -3.94 3.77 -14.29
CA TYR A 29 -4.22 3.53 -15.70
C TYR A 29 -5.70 3.51 -16.03
N ALA A 30 -6.57 3.27 -15.04
CA ALA A 30 -8.02 3.30 -15.17
C ALA A 30 -8.62 4.70 -14.89
N LEU A 31 -7.84 5.64 -14.36
CA LEU A 31 -8.31 7.00 -14.07
C LEU A 31 -8.44 7.84 -15.34
N THR A 32 -9.58 8.53 -15.47
CA THR A 32 -9.80 9.54 -16.52
C THR A 32 -8.94 10.77 -16.25
N HIS A 33 -8.94 11.24 -15.00
CA HIS A 33 -8.11 12.36 -14.55
C HIS A 33 -6.99 11.82 -13.66
N LYS A 34 -5.82 11.61 -14.27
CA LYS A 34 -4.66 10.94 -13.67
C LYS A 34 -4.09 11.64 -12.44
N PHE A 35 -4.35 12.94 -12.27
CA PHE A 35 -3.90 13.72 -11.11
C PHE A 35 -4.47 13.19 -9.79
N TRP A 36 -5.68 12.60 -9.81
CA TRP A 36 -6.32 12.08 -8.59
C TRP A 36 -5.49 11.00 -7.91
N PHE A 37 -4.76 10.19 -8.67
CA PHE A 37 -3.85 9.21 -8.08
C PHE A 37 -2.82 9.90 -7.19
N GLY A 38 -2.08 10.87 -7.76
CA GLY A 38 -1.05 11.61 -7.03
C GLY A 38 -1.64 12.35 -5.83
N LEU A 39 -2.80 13.00 -6.01
CA LEU A 39 -3.50 13.68 -4.92
C LEU A 39 -3.86 12.72 -3.78
N CYS A 40 -4.38 11.54 -4.09
CA CYS A 40 -4.75 10.55 -3.08
C CYS A 40 -3.52 9.96 -2.38
N MET A 41 -2.45 9.60 -3.10
CA MET A 41 -1.24 9.04 -2.50
C MET A 41 -0.49 10.05 -1.62
N ILE A 42 -0.26 11.25 -2.17
CA ILE A 42 0.43 12.34 -1.45
C ILE A 42 -0.45 12.84 -0.31
N GLY A 43 -1.74 13.06 -0.58
CA GLY A 43 -2.71 13.53 0.39
C GLY A 43 -2.86 12.55 1.56
N SER A 44 -2.94 11.23 1.31
CA SER A 44 -3.02 10.25 2.38
C SER A 44 -1.73 10.21 3.21
N GLY A 45 -0.56 10.27 2.57
CA GLY A 45 0.72 10.35 3.28
C GLY A 45 0.82 11.59 4.17
N ALA A 46 0.49 12.77 3.63
CA ALA A 46 0.53 14.03 4.36
C ALA A 46 -0.48 14.08 5.52
N LEU A 47 -1.70 13.58 5.31
CA LEU A 47 -2.74 13.55 6.35
C LEU A 47 -2.49 12.47 7.41
N LEU A 48 -1.69 11.45 7.10
CA LEU A 48 -1.29 10.40 8.05
C LEU A 48 -0.14 10.88 8.94
N LEU A 49 0.74 11.73 8.42
CA LEU A 49 1.98 12.14 9.07
C LEU A 49 1.81 12.58 10.53
N PRO A 50 0.86 13.47 10.92
CA PRO A 50 0.73 13.90 12.31
C PRO A 50 0.44 12.73 13.27
N ALA A 51 -0.55 11.90 12.94
CA ALA A 51 -0.95 10.77 13.78
C ALA A 51 0.16 9.71 13.89
N ALA A 52 0.84 9.42 12.77
CA ALA A 52 1.97 8.50 12.79
C ALA A 52 3.16 9.05 13.58
N PHE A 53 3.38 10.37 13.57
CA PHE A 53 4.43 11.03 14.35
C PHE A 53 4.13 11.00 15.86
N GLU A 54 2.87 11.20 16.25
CA GLU A 54 2.40 11.09 17.64
C GLU A 54 2.51 9.65 18.16
N ALA A 55 2.19 8.65 17.33
CA ALA A 55 2.35 7.24 17.65
C ALA A 55 3.81 6.74 17.60
N SER A 56 4.78 7.60 17.25
CA SER A 56 6.18 7.24 17.14
C SER A 56 6.95 7.51 18.42
N THR A 57 7.87 6.60 18.76
CA THR A 57 9.02 6.95 19.62
C THR A 57 10.00 7.88 18.89
N GLU A 58 10.79 8.65 19.63
CA GLU A 58 11.83 9.55 19.07
C GLU A 58 12.77 8.83 18.08
N ASN A 59 13.13 7.58 18.40
CA ASN A 59 14.01 6.75 17.58
C ASN A 59 13.35 6.18 16.31
N SER A 60 12.03 6.35 16.13
CA SER A 60 11.29 5.76 15.01
C SER A 60 10.61 6.79 14.09
N GLN A 61 10.54 8.06 14.51
CA GLN A 61 9.94 9.15 13.72
C GLN A 61 10.52 9.28 12.30
N PHE A 62 11.83 9.06 12.16
CA PHE A 62 12.50 9.12 10.85
C PHE A 62 11.96 8.09 9.86
N LEU A 63 11.47 6.94 10.34
CA LEU A 63 10.89 5.89 9.49
C LEU A 63 9.55 6.34 8.89
N VAL A 64 8.72 7.04 9.66
CA VAL A 64 7.48 7.66 9.16
C VAL A 64 7.81 8.68 8.09
N PHE A 65 8.79 9.55 8.34
CA PHE A 65 9.23 10.54 7.36
C PHE A 65 9.66 9.89 6.05
N LEU A 66 10.55 8.88 6.10
CA LEU A 66 11.00 8.16 4.90
C LEU A 66 9.87 7.44 4.17
N SER A 67 8.90 6.89 4.92
CA SER A 67 7.70 6.28 4.33
C SER A 67 6.85 7.30 3.57
N VAL A 68 6.61 8.47 4.16
CA VAL A 68 5.85 9.56 3.52
C VAL A 68 6.59 10.12 2.31
N VAL A 69 7.92 10.26 2.37
CA VAL A 69 8.74 10.59 1.19
C VAL A 69 8.54 9.54 0.09
N GLY A 70 8.51 8.25 0.42
CA GLY A 70 8.19 7.18 -0.51
C GLY A 70 6.83 7.35 -1.19
N MET A 71 5.79 7.68 -0.41
CA MET A 71 4.44 7.99 -0.92
C MET A 71 4.44 9.21 -1.86
N ILE A 72 5.24 10.23 -1.56
CA ILE A 72 5.40 11.39 -2.44
C ILE A 72 6.04 10.97 -3.75
N VAL A 73 7.16 10.25 -3.70
CA VAL A 73 7.89 9.81 -4.89
C VAL A 73 7.00 8.95 -5.79
N LEU A 74 6.31 7.94 -5.26
CA LEU A 74 5.41 7.11 -6.07
C LEU A 74 4.20 7.89 -6.59
N GLY A 75 3.71 8.87 -5.82
CA GLY A 75 2.60 9.74 -6.19
C GLY A 75 2.91 10.72 -7.32
N VAL A 76 4.13 11.27 -7.36
CA VAL A 76 4.61 12.15 -8.46
C VAL A 76 5.09 11.37 -9.67
N SER A 77 5.43 10.09 -9.50
CA SER A 77 5.92 9.20 -10.56
C SER A 77 4.99 8.00 -10.83
N PRO A 78 3.68 8.20 -11.06
CA PRO A 78 2.72 7.10 -11.11
C PRO A 78 2.78 6.23 -12.37
N ASN A 79 3.48 6.65 -13.44
CA ASN A 79 3.54 5.91 -14.70
C ASN A 79 4.58 4.76 -14.67
N PHE A 80 4.35 3.76 -13.82
CA PHE A 80 5.31 2.71 -13.52
C PHE A 80 5.46 1.61 -14.60
N LYS A 81 4.57 1.54 -15.58
CA LYS A 81 4.72 0.70 -16.79
C LYS A 81 5.55 1.36 -17.89
N GLY A 82 5.92 2.64 -17.71
CA GLY A 82 6.67 3.43 -18.68
C GLY A 82 7.97 4.00 -18.10
N SER A 83 8.28 5.23 -18.48
CA SER A 83 9.53 5.93 -18.14
C SER A 83 9.73 6.20 -16.64
N GLN A 84 8.68 6.13 -15.84
CA GLN A 84 8.73 6.44 -14.40
C GLN A 84 8.88 5.19 -13.52
N LYS A 85 8.99 3.99 -14.10
CA LYS A 85 9.09 2.71 -13.38
C LYS A 85 10.07 2.74 -12.22
N THR A 86 11.30 3.18 -12.45
CA THR A 86 12.35 3.15 -11.43
C THR A 86 12.00 4.05 -10.25
N ALA A 87 11.62 5.30 -10.50
CA ALA A 87 11.21 6.23 -9.45
C ALA A 87 10.01 5.70 -8.66
N HIS A 88 9.00 5.18 -9.36
CA HIS A 88 7.82 4.61 -8.73
C HIS A 88 8.16 3.44 -7.82
N CYS A 89 8.94 2.47 -8.31
CA CYS A 89 9.34 1.30 -7.56
C CYS A 89 10.17 1.68 -6.33
N ILE A 90 11.07 2.66 -6.45
CA ILE A 90 11.82 3.19 -5.30
C ILE A 90 10.87 3.80 -4.28
N GLY A 91 9.95 4.68 -4.70
CA GLY A 91 8.97 5.29 -3.80
C GLY A 91 8.09 4.26 -3.09
N ALA A 92 7.57 3.28 -3.84
CA ALA A 92 6.76 2.19 -3.31
C ALA A 92 7.55 1.32 -2.32
N ALA A 93 8.79 0.95 -2.65
CA ALA A 93 9.65 0.19 -1.76
C ALA A 93 9.98 0.97 -0.49
N MET A 94 10.32 2.26 -0.59
CA MET A 94 10.55 3.13 0.57
C MET A 94 9.32 3.18 1.47
N SER A 95 8.15 3.47 0.90
CA SER A 95 6.90 3.54 1.67
C SER A 95 6.59 2.22 2.37
N LEU A 96 6.68 1.10 1.66
CA LEU A 96 6.42 -0.22 2.22
C LEU A 96 7.43 -0.58 3.32
N ILE A 97 8.74 -0.54 3.02
CA ILE A 97 9.77 -1.04 3.92
C ILE A 97 9.82 -0.19 5.21
N PHE A 98 9.89 1.14 5.08
CA PHE A 98 10.03 1.99 6.27
C PHE A 98 8.75 2.01 7.10
N SER A 99 7.57 1.96 6.49
CA SER A 99 6.32 1.84 7.26
C SER A 99 6.24 0.53 8.04
N GLN A 100 6.65 -0.60 7.45
CA GLN A 100 6.56 -1.87 8.15
C GLN A 100 7.62 -2.03 9.25
N ILE A 101 8.84 -1.50 9.05
CA ILE A 101 9.83 -1.39 10.13
C ILE A 101 9.26 -0.52 11.26
N TRP A 102 8.64 0.62 10.91
CA TRP A 102 8.02 1.51 11.88
C TRP A 102 6.90 0.83 12.69
N VAL A 103 6.02 0.06 12.04
CA VAL A 103 5.01 -0.78 12.72
C VAL A 103 5.70 -1.76 13.66
N GLY A 104 6.77 -2.43 13.22
CA GLY A 104 7.55 -3.34 14.07
C GLY A 104 8.11 -2.68 15.33
N CYS A 105 8.57 -1.44 15.23
CA CYS A 105 9.12 -0.69 16.36
C CYS A 105 8.06 -0.20 17.34
N ASN A 106 6.85 0.16 16.87
CA ASN A 106 5.84 0.84 17.72
C ASN A 106 4.67 -0.07 18.11
N SER A 107 4.30 -1.05 17.30
CA SER A 107 3.22 -2.01 17.57
C SER A 107 3.39 -3.31 16.77
N TRP A 108 4.41 -4.09 17.13
CA TRP A 108 4.85 -5.27 16.39
C TRP A 108 3.74 -6.31 16.12
N TYR A 109 2.76 -6.43 17.02
CA TYR A 109 1.69 -7.44 16.93
C TYR A 109 0.77 -7.19 15.73
N TRP A 110 0.68 -5.96 15.20
CA TRP A 110 -0.04 -5.70 13.95
C TRP A 110 0.62 -6.39 12.75
N LEU A 111 1.92 -6.70 12.81
CA LEU A 111 2.58 -7.49 11.75
C LEU A 111 2.04 -8.92 11.65
N LEU A 112 1.32 -9.44 12.66
CA LEU A 112 0.66 -10.75 12.56
C LEU A 112 -0.40 -10.78 11.44
N LEU A 113 -0.90 -9.64 10.97
CA LEU A 113 -1.79 -9.57 9.79
C LEU A 113 -1.12 -10.09 8.51
N TRP A 114 0.22 -10.05 8.42
CA TRP A 114 0.97 -10.67 7.33
C TRP A 114 0.89 -12.19 7.35
N ALA A 115 0.73 -12.82 8.51
CA ALA A 115 0.46 -14.26 8.57
C ALA A 115 -0.93 -14.58 7.97
N GLY A 116 -1.92 -13.72 8.22
CA GLY A 116 -3.24 -13.79 7.58
C GLY A 116 -3.16 -13.65 6.06
N PHE A 117 -2.35 -12.72 5.55
CA PHE A 117 -2.06 -12.60 4.11
C PHE A 117 -1.52 -13.91 3.52
N ILE A 118 -0.49 -14.47 4.15
CA ILE A 118 0.17 -15.68 3.68
C ILE A 118 -0.81 -16.86 3.67
N ALA A 119 -1.59 -17.01 4.74
CA ALA A 119 -2.62 -18.05 4.83
C ALA A 119 -3.68 -17.88 3.74
N TYR A 120 -4.20 -16.66 3.54
CA TYR A 120 -5.14 -16.36 2.47
C TYR A 120 -4.58 -16.71 1.09
N MET A 121 -3.33 -16.33 0.80
CA MET A 121 -2.70 -16.64 -0.47
C MET A 121 -2.52 -18.14 -0.66
N ALA A 122 -2.08 -18.88 0.37
CA ALA A 122 -1.90 -20.32 0.30
C ALA A 122 -3.22 -21.06 0.03
N ILE A 123 -4.30 -20.68 0.72
CA ILE A 123 -5.64 -21.24 0.52
C ILE A 123 -6.16 -20.89 -0.87
N SER A 124 -6.09 -19.61 -1.26
CA SER A 124 -6.60 -19.17 -2.57
C SER A 124 -5.87 -19.83 -3.74
N MET A 125 -4.56 -20.07 -3.60
CA MET A 125 -3.76 -20.78 -4.59
C MET A 125 -4.08 -22.27 -4.65
N SER A 126 -4.33 -22.94 -3.51
CA SER A 126 -4.66 -24.37 -3.51
C SER A 126 -6.02 -24.64 -4.14
N GLU A 127 -7.00 -23.76 -3.94
CA GLU A 127 -8.34 -23.85 -4.54
C GLU A 127 -8.36 -23.63 -6.06
N HIS A 128 -7.41 -22.85 -6.60
CA HIS A 128 -7.40 -22.42 -8.00
C HIS A 128 -6.17 -22.94 -8.77
N TRP A 129 -5.56 -24.01 -8.29
CA TRP A 129 -4.31 -24.53 -8.83
C TRP A 129 -4.47 -25.07 -10.26
N THR A 130 -3.69 -24.52 -11.19
CA THR A 130 -3.66 -24.93 -12.61
C THR A 130 -2.36 -25.65 -13.00
N GLY A 131 -1.47 -25.91 -12.04
CA GLY A 131 -0.14 -26.49 -12.28
C GLY A 131 0.97 -25.47 -12.46
N ASN A 132 0.67 -24.17 -12.54
CA ASN A 132 1.66 -23.10 -12.71
C ASN A 132 1.63 -22.10 -11.55
N PHE A 133 2.57 -22.26 -10.62
CA PHE A 133 2.68 -21.43 -9.42
C PHE A 133 2.70 -19.93 -9.70
N ILE A 134 3.56 -19.49 -10.63
CA ILE A 134 3.75 -18.06 -10.91
C ILE A 134 2.47 -17.46 -11.49
N SER A 135 1.86 -18.16 -12.46
CA SER A 135 0.63 -17.70 -13.10
C SER A 135 -0.51 -17.58 -12.09
N ASP A 136 -0.71 -18.61 -11.27
CA ASP A 136 -1.81 -18.65 -10.31
C ASP A 136 -1.61 -17.63 -9.19
N PHE A 137 -0.37 -17.48 -8.70
CA PHE A 137 -0.02 -16.43 -7.74
C PHE A 137 -0.34 -15.03 -8.29
N ILE A 138 0.10 -14.70 -9.51
CA ILE A 138 -0.15 -13.38 -10.13
C ILE A 138 -1.66 -13.13 -10.31
N LYS A 139 -2.43 -14.15 -10.72
CA LYS A 139 -3.90 -14.05 -10.89
C LYS A 139 -4.64 -13.75 -9.58
N ARG A 140 -4.03 -14.00 -8.41
CA ARG A 140 -4.60 -13.66 -7.10
C ARG A 140 -4.32 -12.21 -6.67
N LYS A 141 -3.65 -11.42 -7.52
CA LYS A 141 -3.39 -9.98 -7.32
C LYS A 141 -2.69 -9.71 -5.98
N PRO A 142 -1.55 -10.38 -5.69
CA PRO A 142 -0.90 -10.33 -4.39
C PRO A 142 -0.40 -8.92 -4.04
N MET A 143 0.01 -8.13 -5.04
CA MET A 143 0.51 -6.77 -4.83
C MET A 143 -0.55 -5.86 -4.22
N PHE A 144 -1.80 -5.93 -4.71
CA PHE A 144 -2.92 -5.19 -4.12
C PHE A 144 -3.10 -5.53 -2.62
N TRP A 145 -3.08 -6.81 -2.27
CA TRP A 145 -3.25 -7.24 -0.87
C TRP A 145 -2.06 -6.85 0.02
N ILE A 146 -0.84 -6.89 -0.51
CA ILE A 146 0.37 -6.39 0.15
C ILE A 146 0.22 -4.90 0.49
N GLU A 147 -0.27 -4.08 -0.44
CA GLU A 147 -0.49 -2.65 -0.19
C GLU A 147 -1.62 -2.41 0.81
N VAL A 148 -2.73 -3.15 0.71
CA VAL A 148 -3.85 -3.04 1.66
C VAL A 148 -3.41 -3.39 3.07
N ILE A 149 -2.69 -4.50 3.26
CA ILE A 149 -2.29 -4.98 4.58
C ILE A 149 -1.22 -4.07 5.18
N SER A 150 -0.25 -3.62 4.37
CA SER A 150 0.76 -2.66 4.84
C SER A 150 0.16 -1.31 5.25
N LEU A 151 -0.86 -0.80 4.53
CA LEU A 151 -1.60 0.39 4.95
C LEU A 151 -2.41 0.13 6.22
N LEU A 152 -3.10 -1.02 6.29
CA LEU A 152 -3.93 -1.37 7.44
C LEU A 152 -3.11 -1.45 8.74
N THR A 153 -1.94 -2.10 8.71
CA THR A 153 -1.06 -2.20 9.88
C THR A 153 -0.63 -0.81 10.36
N VAL A 154 -0.32 0.10 9.44
CA VAL A 154 0.05 1.48 9.78
C VAL A 154 -1.08 2.24 10.43
N TYR A 155 -2.30 2.16 9.87
CA TYR A 155 -3.46 2.82 10.47
C TYR A 155 -3.80 2.26 11.85
N LEU A 156 -3.70 0.93 12.03
CA LEU A 156 -3.95 0.30 13.32
C LEU A 156 -2.90 0.69 14.36
N THR A 157 -1.63 0.82 14.00
CA THR A 157 -0.60 1.35 14.90
C THR A 157 -0.89 2.78 15.33
N CYS A 158 -1.47 3.63 14.47
CA CYS A 158 -1.82 5.01 14.84
C CYS A 158 -3.03 5.11 15.79
N LEU A 159 -3.75 4.00 16.07
CA LEU A 159 -4.93 3.99 16.93
C LEU A 159 -4.63 3.55 18.37
N VAL A 160 -3.39 3.16 18.66
CA VAL A 160 -2.94 2.62 19.95
C VAL A 160 -1.96 3.58 20.60
#